data_AF-A0A2Z4YPD6-F1
#
_entry.id   AF-A0A2Z4YPD6-F1
#
_cell.length_a   1.000
_cell.length_b   1.000
_cell.length_c   1.000
_cell.angle_alpha   90.00
_cell.angle_beta   90.00
_cell.angle_gamma   90.00
#
_symmetry.space_group_name_H-M   'P 1'
#
loop_
_entity.id
_entity.type
_entity.pdbx_description
1 polymer ?
#
loop_
_entity_poly.entity_id
_entity_poly.type
_entity_poly.pdbx_seq_one_letter_code
_entity_poly.pdbx_strand_id
1 'polypeptide(L)' 'MSTPYIVSSSAPVATASATRLLQSAIAACLGLMIVGFVGFSHIEIVHNAAHDSRHANAFPCH' A
#
# COMPACT_ATOMS: atom_id res chain seq x y z
N MET A 1 -27.48 -40.14 1.41
CA MET A 1 -27.04 -38.95 0.65
C MET A 1 -26.74 -37.88 1.69
N SER A 2 -25.50 -37.80 2.16
CA SER A 2 -25.15 -36.93 3.30
C SER A 2 -24.61 -35.61 2.74
N THR A 3 -25.40 -34.55 2.83
CA THR A 3 -24.98 -33.20 2.43
C THR A 3 -23.89 -32.69 3.38
N PRO A 4 -22.78 -32.12 2.90
CA PRO A 4 -21.81 -31.47 3.76
C PRO A 4 -22.38 -30.13 4.25
N TYR A 5 -22.39 -29.91 5.56
CA TYR A 5 -22.62 -28.58 6.12
C TYR A 5 -21.32 -27.79 5.97
N ILE A 6 -21.38 -26.68 5.25
CA ILE A 6 -20.26 -25.74 5.17
C ILE A 6 -20.24 -24.96 6.49
N VAL A 7 -19.17 -25.16 7.26
CA VAL A 7 -18.90 -24.33 8.45
C VAL A 7 -18.44 -22.97 7.95
N SER A 8 -19.29 -21.96 8.06
CA SER A 8 -18.86 -20.58 7.81
C SER A 8 -18.10 -20.08 9.04
N SER A 9 -16.78 -19.98 8.92
CA SER A 9 -15.92 -19.44 9.98
C SER A 9 -15.95 -17.91 9.92
N SER A 10 -16.72 -17.30 10.82
CA SER A 10 -16.67 -15.84 11.02
C SER A 10 -15.48 -15.50 11.90
N ALA A 11 -14.42 -14.96 11.30
CA ALA A 11 -13.32 -14.39 12.08
C ALA A 11 -13.87 -13.24 12.96
N PRO A 12 -13.40 -13.11 14.22
CA PRO A 12 -13.85 -12.04 15.10
C PRO A 12 -13.59 -10.67 14.46
N VAL A 13 -14.64 -9.85 14.35
CA VAL A 13 -14.64 -8.52 13.70
C VAL A 13 -13.52 -7.62 14.25
N ALA A 14 -13.22 -7.71 15.55
CA ALA A 14 -12.14 -6.97 16.20
C ALA A 14 -10.75 -7.30 15.60
N THR A 15 -10.46 -8.59 15.36
CA THR A 15 -9.20 -9.04 14.75
C THR A 15 -9.11 -8.63 13.29
N ALA A 16 -10.22 -8.70 12.54
CA ALA A 16 -10.26 -8.24 11.15
C ALA A 16 -9.99 -6.73 11.02
N SER A 17 -10.47 -5.91 11.96
CA SER A 17 -10.22 -4.46 11.98
C SER A 17 -8.79 -4.13 12.40
N ALA A 18 -8.23 -4.81 13.40
CA ALA A 18 -6.83 -4.63 13.81
C ALA A 18 -5.84 -4.99 12.69
N THR A 19 -6.07 -6.10 11.97
CA THR A 19 -5.22 -6.49 10.83
C THR A 19 -5.27 -5.45 9.71
N ARG A 20 -6.46 -4.92 9.38
CA ARG A 20 -6.61 -3.87 8.36
C ARG A 20 -5.88 -2.58 8.75
N LEU A 21 -5.96 -2.19 10.01
CA LEU A 21 -5.23 -1.02 10.51
C LEU A 21 -3.71 -1.23 10.41
N LEU A 22 -3.21 -2.39 10.83
CA LEU A 22 -1.79 -2.73 10.71
C LEU A 22 -1.31 -2.73 9.26
N GLN A 23 -2.08 -3.33 8.35
CA GLN A 23 -1.79 -3.31 6.92
C GLN A 23 -1.71 -1.88 6.37
N SER A 24 -2.69 -1.04 6.72
CA SER A 24 -2.71 0.37 6.31
C SER A 24 -1.54 1.17 6.88
N ALA A 25 -1.16 0.91 8.14
CA ALA A 25 -0.05 1.58 8.80
C ALA A 25 1.30 1.21 8.17
N ILE A 26 1.50 -0.07 7.84
CA ILE A 26 2.71 -0.53 7.14
C ILE A 26 2.77 0.07 5.74
N ALA A 27 1.65 0.08 5.00
CA ALA A 27 1.58 0.69 3.68
C ALA A 27 1.89 2.20 3.72
N ALA A 28 1.33 2.91 4.69
CA ALA A 28 1.60 4.33 4.90
C ALA A 28 3.06 4.59 5.28
N CYS A 29 3.61 3.80 6.20
CA CYS A 29 5.02 3.89 6.59
C CYS A 29 5.95 3.67 5.38
N LEU A 30 5.69 2.63 4.58
CA LEU A 30 6.45 2.37 3.35
C LEU A 30 6.35 3.55 2.38
N GLY A 31 5.15 4.09 2.15
CA GLY A 31 4.95 5.27 1.29
C GLY A 31 5.74 6.48 1.78
N LEU A 32 5.71 6.76 3.09
CA LEU A 32 6.49 7.84 3.70
C LEU A 32 8.00 7.63 3.54
N MET A 33 8.48 6.39 3.70
CA MET A 33 9.89 6.07 3.49
C MET A 33 10.33 6.32 2.05
N ILE A 34 9.52 5.91 1.07
CA ILE A 34 9.83 6.12 -0.35
C ILE A 34 9.88 7.62 -0.68
N VAL A 35 8.86 8.38 -0.25
CA VAL A 35 8.80 9.83 -0.49
C VAL A 35 9.97 10.55 0.19
N GLY A 36 10.28 10.19 1.44
CA GLY A 36 11.41 10.77 2.18
C GLY A 36 12.76 10.43 1.54
N PHE A 37 12.99 9.18 1.18
CA PHE A 37 14.26 8.74 0.60
C PHE A 37 14.52 9.43 -0.74
N VAL A 38 13.56 9.36 -1.67
CA VAL A 38 13.78 9.86 -3.02
C VAL A 38 13.69 11.39 -3.07
N GLY A 39 12.81 12.00 -2.27
CA GLY A 39 12.63 13.46 -2.21
C GLY A 39 13.82 14.21 -1.61
N PHE A 40 14.52 13.62 -0.63
CA PHE A 40 15.69 14.23 0.03
C PHE A 40 17.02 13.57 -0.36
N SER A 41 17.01 12.69 -1.37
CA SER A 41 18.21 12.06 -1.90
C SER A 41 19.20 13.12 -2.41
N HIS A 42 20.45 13.01 -1.99
CA HIS A 42 21.56 13.77 -2.59
C HIS A 42 22.04 13.16 -3.91
N ILE A 43 21.57 11.95 -4.24
CA ILE A 43 21.83 11.30 -5.52
C ILE A 43 20.86 11.88 -6.53
N GLU A 44 21.36 12.82 -7.32
CA GLU A 44 20.62 13.57 -8.35
C GLU A 44 19.87 12.66 -9.34
N ILE A 45 20.41 11.49 -9.69
CA ILE A 45 19.72 10.49 -10.53
C ILE A 45 18.42 10.00 -9.88
N VAL A 46 18.45 9.72 -8.57
CA VAL A 46 17.30 9.16 -7.83
C VAL A 46 16.21 10.22 -7.65
N HIS A 47 16.61 11.45 -7.31
CA HIS A 47 15.68 12.59 -7.20
C HIS A 47 15.02 12.92 -8.56
N ASN A 48 15.81 12.95 -9.63
CA ASN A 48 15.32 13.18 -10.98
C ASN A 48 14.37 12.06 -11.43
N ALA A 49 14.67 10.80 -11.12
CA ALA A 49 13.78 9.68 -11.42
C ALA A 49 12.41 9.80 -10.71
N ALA A 50 12.34 10.30 -9.47
CA ALA A 50 11.05 10.61 -8.85
C ALA A 50 10.31 11.76 -9.54
N HIS A 51 11.03 12.80 -9.94
CA HIS A 51 10.45 13.91 -10.70
C HIS A 51 9.90 13.42 -12.05
N ASP A 52 10.64 12.61 -12.78
CA ASP A 52 10.17 12.01 -14.04
C ASP A 52 8.98 11.08 -13.80
N SER A 53 9.02 10.30 -12.71
CA SER A 53 7.90 9.43 -12.33
C SER A 53 6.64 10.24 -12.04
N ARG A 54 6.67 11.36 -11.29
CA ARG A 54 5.45 12.18 -11.10
C ARG A 54 4.95 12.79 -12.42
N HIS A 55 5.86 13.11 -13.35
CA HIS A 55 5.50 13.64 -14.66
C HIS A 55 4.91 12.53 -15.55
N ALA A 56 5.37 11.28 -15.43
CA ALA A 56 4.84 10.12 -16.14
C ALA A 56 3.55 9.57 -15.55
N ASN A 57 3.35 9.70 -14.23
CA ASN A 57 2.11 9.39 -13.53
C ASN A 57 1.05 10.49 -13.68
N ALA A 58 1.35 11.55 -14.46
CA ALA A 58 0.32 12.43 -14.99
C ALA A 58 -0.61 11.57 -15.86
N PHE A 59 -1.72 11.14 -15.24
CA PHE A 59 -2.83 10.45 -15.88
C PHE A 59 -3.14 11.11 -17.24
N PRO A 60 -3.47 10.31 -18.27
CA PRO A 60 -3.82 10.86 -19.56
C PRO A 60 -4.98 11.83 -19.40
N CYS A 61 -4.93 12.95 -20.13
CA CYS A 61 -6.07 13.82 -20.33
C CYS A 61 -7.12 13.24 -21.30
N HIS A 62 -7.06 11.94 -21.60
CA HIS A 62 -8.09 11.22 -22.34
C HIS A 62 -8.08 9.71 -22.06
#